data_AF-A0A941FIK8-F1
#
_entry.id   AF-A0A941FIK8-F1
#
_cell.length_a   1.000
_cell.length_b   1.000
_cell.length_c   1.000
_cell.angle_alpha   90.00
_cell.angle_beta   90.00
_cell.angle_gamma   90.00
#
_symmetry.space_group_name_H-M   'P 1'
#
loop_
_entity.id
_entity.type
_entity.pdbx_description
1 polymer ?
#
loop_
_entity_poly.entity_id
_entity_poly.type
_entity_poly.pdbx_seq_one_letter_code
_entity_poly.pdbx_strand_id
1 'polypeptide(L)' 'MDVISAHATSTEVGDLSETLAIKKLFESKAYQIPITANKSMLGHMLGAAGGVEAIALAKV' A
#
# COMPACT_ATOMS: atom_id res chain seq x y z
N MET A 1 2.98 -11.56 7.67
CA MET A 1 2.32 -10.32 7.22
C MET A 1 1.09 -10.76 6.45
N ASP A 2 -0.08 -10.34 6.90
CA ASP A 2 -1.35 -10.69 6.28
C ASP A 2 -1.64 -9.83 5.04
N VAL A 3 -1.22 -8.56 5.05
CA VAL A 3 -1.38 -7.62 3.93
C VAL A 3 -0.41 -6.44 4.07
N ILE A 4 0.01 -5.83 2.96
CA ILE A 4 0.68 -4.53 2.90
C ILE A 4 -0.33 -3.50 2.38
N SER A 5 -0.54 -2.42 3.13
CA SER A 5 -1.22 -1.23 2.61
C SER A 5 -0.20 -0.36 1.88
N ALA A 6 -0.25 -0.38 0.55
CA ALA A 6 0.58 0.46 -0.32
C ALA A 6 0.11 1.91 -0.27
N HIS A 7 1.04 2.85 -0.47
CA HIS A 7 0.69 4.25 -0.54
C HIS A 7 0.08 4.59 -1.90
N ALA A 8 0.56 4.04 -3.02
CA ALA A 8 -0.12 3.93 -4.32
C ALA A 8 -1.02 5.13 -4.69
N THR A 9 -0.39 6.25 -5.07
CA THR A 9 -1.08 7.51 -5.43
C THR A 9 -1.53 7.57 -6.88
N SER A 10 -1.53 6.44 -7.59
CA SER A 10 -1.82 6.35 -9.03
C SER A 10 -0.82 7.14 -9.88
N THR A 11 0.42 7.25 -9.40
CA THR A 11 1.52 7.86 -10.15
C THR A 11 2.47 6.77 -10.60
N GLU A 12 2.80 6.75 -11.90
CA GLU A 12 3.63 5.68 -12.47
C GLU A 12 4.98 5.54 -11.74
N VAL A 13 5.62 6.67 -11.44
CA VAL A 13 6.92 6.70 -10.74
C VAL A 13 6.78 6.24 -9.29
N GLY A 14 5.74 6.69 -8.57
CA GLY A 14 5.52 6.33 -7.17
C GLY A 14 5.19 4.85 -6.99
N ASP A 15 4.24 4.36 -7.79
CA ASP A 15 3.76 2.98 -7.72
C ASP A 15 4.85 1.98 -8.15
N LEU A 16 5.69 2.35 -9.14
CA LEU A 16 6.87 1.57 -9.50
C LEU A 16 7.90 1.54 -8.36
N SER A 17 8.18 2.68 -7.74
CA SER A 17 9.13 2.78 -6.62
C SER A 17 8.70 1.91 -5.43
N GLU A 18 7.42 1.96 -5.04
CA GLU A 18 6.87 1.11 -3.98
C GLU A 18 6.98 -0.38 -4.33
N THR A 19 6.64 -0.74 -5.57
CA THR A 19 6.74 -2.12 -6.05
C THR A 19 8.17 -2.64 -5.99
N LEU A 20 9.15 -1.84 -6.41
CA LEU A 20 10.57 -2.19 -6.36
C LEU A 20 11.06 -2.32 -4.93
N ALA A 21 10.66 -1.41 -4.03
CA ALA A 21 11.02 -1.45 -2.62
C ALA A 21 10.48 -2.73 -1.94
N ILE A 22 9.22 -3.08 -2.20
CA ILE A 22 8.59 -4.30 -1.67
C ILE A 22 9.34 -5.55 -2.19
N LYS A 23 9.60 -5.63 -3.51
CA LYS A 23 10.34 -6.75 -4.10
C LYS A 23 11.76 -6.86 -3.56
N LYS A 24 12.45 -5.74 -3.35
CA LYS A 24 13.80 -5.71 -2.80
C LYS A 24 13.83 -6.16 -1.34
N LEU A 25 12.83 -5.79 -0.54
CA LEU A 25 12.79 -6.12 0.89
C LEU A 25 12.37 -7.57 1.15
N PHE A 26 11.42 -8.08 0.38
CA PHE A 26 10.83 -9.41 0.61
C PHE A 26 11.27 -10.47 -0.38
N GLU A 27 12.06 -10.12 -1.39
CA GLU A 27 12.57 -11.03 -2.42
C GLU A 27 11.46 -11.93 -3.01
N SER A 28 11.66 -13.24 -3.01
CA SER A 28 10.68 -14.22 -3.51
C SER A 28 9.36 -14.21 -2.71
N LYS A 29 9.38 -13.81 -1.43
CA LYS A 29 8.16 -13.71 -0.61
C LYS A 29 7.26 -12.56 -1.03
N ALA A 30 7.79 -11.53 -1.72
CA ALA A 30 7.01 -10.39 -2.19
C ALA A 30 5.80 -10.81 -3.05
N TYR A 31 5.94 -11.90 -3.81
CA TYR A 31 4.90 -12.44 -4.68
C TYR A 31 3.76 -13.17 -3.94
N GLN A 32 3.91 -13.39 -2.64
CA GLN A 32 2.93 -14.08 -1.79
C GLN A 32 2.25 -13.15 -0.80
N ILE A 33 2.72 -11.90 -0.67
CA ILE A 33 2.16 -10.93 0.28
C ILE A 33 1.03 -10.17 -0.43
N PRO A 34 -0.21 -10.22 0.07
CA PRO A 34 -1.30 -9.41 -0.47
C PRO A 34 -0.98 -7.92 -0.33
N ILE A 35 -1.31 -7.12 -1.34
CA ILE A 35 -1.15 -5.66 -1.34
C ILE A 35 -2.52 -5.01 -1.57
N THR A 36 -2.85 -4.00 -0.77
CA THR A 36 -4.07 -3.19 -0.92
C THR A 36 -3.72 -1.70 -1.03
N ALA A 37 -4.60 -0.90 -1.66
CA ALA A 37 -4.42 0.52 -1.86
C ALA A 37 -5.76 1.27 -1.77
N ASN A 38 -6.08 1.81 -0.59
CA ASN A 38 -7.38 2.44 -0.31
C ASN A 38 -7.59 3.76 -1.06
N LYS A 39 -6.51 4.41 -1.51
CA LYS A 39 -6.59 5.65 -2.30
C LYS A 39 -7.29 5.46 -3.65
N SER A 40 -7.32 4.23 -4.17
CA SER A 40 -8.10 3.90 -5.38
C SER A 40 -9.60 4.06 -5.19
N MET A 41 -10.11 3.84 -3.97
CA MET A 41 -11.54 3.92 -3.63
C MET A 41 -11.92 5.26 -3.01
N LEU A 42 -11.03 5.86 -2.20
CA LEU A 42 -11.33 7.04 -1.39
C LEU A 42 -10.67 8.33 -1.90
N GLY A 43 -9.78 8.23 -2.88
CA GLY A 43 -8.91 9.32 -3.30
C GLY A 43 -7.78 9.61 -2.31
N HIS A 44 -6.92 10.56 -2.66
CA HIS A 44 -5.80 10.95 -1.80
C HIS A 44 -6.24 12.00 -0.77
N MET A 45 -6.56 11.56 0.44
CA MET A 45 -7.05 12.41 1.54
C MET A 45 -5.97 13.28 2.21
N LEU A 46 -4.85 13.55 1.53
CA LEU A 46 -3.74 14.38 1.99
C LEU A 46 -3.32 14.00 3.44
N GLY A 47 -3.36 14.94 4.38
CA GLY A 47 -2.98 14.72 5.78
C GLY A 47 -3.81 13.67 6.52
N ALA A 48 -5.02 13.35 6.05
CA ALA A 48 -5.87 12.33 6.67
C ALA A 48 -5.61 10.90 6.16
N ALA A 49 -4.80 10.73 5.10
CA ALA A 49 -4.60 9.43 4.45
C ALA A 49 -4.14 8.34 5.44
N GLY A 50 -3.15 8.64 6.29
CA GLY A 50 -2.60 7.65 7.22
C GLY A 50 -3.61 7.15 8.27
N GLY A 51 -4.49 8.02 8.76
CA GLY A 51 -5.52 7.65 9.75
C GLY A 51 -6.57 6.71 9.14
N VAL A 52 -7.02 7.02 7.92
CA VAL A 52 -8.01 6.18 7.24
C VAL A 52 -7.42 4.84 6.81
N GLU A 53 -6.17 4.82 6.35
CA GLU A 53 -5.47 3.58 6.02
C GLU A 53 -5.28 2.68 7.24
N ALA A 54 -4.95 3.27 8.40
CA ALA A 54 -4.83 2.53 9.66
C ALA A 54 -6.16 1.88 10.09
N ILE A 55 -7.27 2.63 10.00
CA ILE A 55 -8.60 2.10 10.34
C ILE A 55 -9.01 0.99 9.36
N ALA A 56 -8.73 1.14 8.06
CA ALA A 56 -9.05 0.13 7.05
C ALA A 56 -8.29 -1.20 7.25
N LEU A 57 -7.14 -1.16 7.91
CA LEU A 57 -6.36 -2.35 8.27
C LEU A 57 -6.68 -2.91 9.65
N ALA A 58 -7.38 -2.15 10.50
CA ALA A 58 -7.76 -2.60 11.82
C ALA A 58 -8.75 -3.76 11.70
N LYS A 59 -8.34 -4.94 12.16
CA LYS A 59 -9.25 -6.08 12.35
C LYS A 59 -10.04 -5.82 13.62
N VAL A 60 -11.37 -5.80 13.50
CA VAL A 60 -12.31 -5.82 14.63
C VAL A 60 -12.55 -7.25 15.07
#